data_AF-A0A6B3ETS8-F1
#
_entry.id   AF-A0A6B3ETS8-F1
#
_cell.length_a   1.000
_cell.length_b   1.000
_cell.length_c   1.000
_cell.angle_alpha   90.00
_cell.angle_beta   90.00
_cell.angle_gamma   90.00
#
_symmetry.space_group_name_H-M   'P 1'
#
loop_
_entity.id
_entity.type
_entity.pdbx_description
1 polymer ?
#
loop_
_entity_poly.entity_id
_entity_poly.type
_entity_poly.pdbx_seq_one_letter_code
_entity_poly.pdbx_strand_id
1 'polypeptide(L)' 'PRTGITEADLIVLDPPRAGAGKSTVRHLTTLTPRRIAYIACDPAALARDLKHFAENGYRVRVLRAFDLFPMTQHF' A
#
# COMPACT_ATOMS: atom_id res chain seq x y z
N PRO A 1 14.66 11.56 -0.23
CA PRO A 1 14.66 10.19 -0.81
C PRO A 1 15.97 9.93 -1.58
N ARG A 2 16.63 8.78 -1.40
CA ARG A 2 17.90 8.45 -2.09
C ARG A 2 17.77 8.35 -3.62
N THR A 3 16.55 8.28 -4.13
CA THR A 3 16.22 8.09 -5.55
C THR A 3 16.01 9.39 -6.33
N GLY A 4 15.92 10.55 -5.68
CA GLY A 4 15.65 11.84 -6.36
C GLY A 4 14.23 12.00 -6.93
N ILE A 5 13.33 11.04 -6.70
CA ILE A 5 11.95 11.08 -7.19
C ILE A 5 11.16 12.14 -6.42
N THR A 6 10.57 13.08 -7.15
CA THR A 6 9.78 14.20 -6.60
C THR A 6 8.29 14.08 -6.90
N GLU A 7 7.91 13.30 -7.92
CA GLU A 7 6.53 13.03 -8.31
C GLU A 7 6.40 11.62 -8.91
N ALA A 8 5.19 11.06 -8.92
CA ALA A 8 4.90 9.80 -9.59
C ALA A 8 3.44 9.74 -10.01
N ASP A 9 3.12 9.23 -11.20
CA ASP A 9 1.72 8.98 -11.60
C ASP A 9 1.13 7.72 -10.93
N LEU A 10 1.95 6.68 -10.77
CA LEU A 10 1.58 5.37 -10.24
C LEU A 10 2.64 4.89 -9.25
N ILE A 11 2.19 4.40 -8.10
CA ILE A 11 3.03 3.72 -7.13
C ILE A 11 2.59 2.27 -7.02
N VAL A 12 3.55 1.34 -7.08
CA VAL A 12 3.35 -0.07 -6.76
C VAL A 12 4.13 -0.34 -5.48
N LEU A 13 3.47 -0.88 -4.46
CA LEU A 13 4.12 -1.29 -3.22
C LEU A 13 3.80 -2.73 -2.86
N ASP A 14 4.84 -3.43 -2.43
CA ASP A 14 4.81 -4.79 -1.87
C ASP A 14 5.64 -4.76 -0.57
N PRO A 15 5.08 -4.22 0.53
CA PRO A 15 5.77 -4.11 1.80
C PRO A 15 5.84 -5.47 2.53
N PRO A 16 6.73 -5.60 3.53
CA PRO A 16 6.76 -6.78 4.38
C PRO A 16 5.43 -6.95 5.17
N ARG A 17 5.25 -8.10 5.85
CA ARG A 17 4.07 -8.40 6.69
C ARG A 17 3.69 -7.32 7.71
N ALA A 18 4.64 -6.49 8.14
CA ALA A 18 4.38 -5.37 9.04
C ALA A 18 3.56 -4.23 8.40
N GLY A 19 3.50 -4.17 7.06
CA GLY A 19 2.94 -3.07 6.28
C GLY A 19 3.99 -2.04 5.85
N ALA A 20 3.56 -1.05 5.07
CA ALA A 20 4.37 0.10 4.68
C ALA A 20 4.59 1.06 5.87
N GLY A 21 3.58 1.20 6.73
CA GLY A 21 3.61 2.05 7.91
C GLY A 21 3.38 3.53 7.61
N LYS A 22 2.95 4.26 8.65
CA LYS A 22 2.46 5.65 8.54
C LYS A 22 3.46 6.63 7.90
N SER A 23 4.74 6.55 8.23
CA SER A 23 5.77 7.45 7.70
C SER A 23 5.97 7.24 6.19
N THR A 24 6.02 5.99 5.76
CA THR A 24 6.12 5.60 4.35
C THR A 24 4.88 6.04 3.59
N VAL A 25 3.69 5.71 4.09
CA VAL A 25 2.42 6.14 3.47
C VAL A 25 2.38 7.65 3.28
N ARG A 26 2.71 8.42 4.33
CA ARG A 26 2.77 9.88 4.26
C ARG A 26 3.81 10.38 3.26
N HIS A 27 4.94 9.72 3.12
CA HIS A 27 5.93 10.10 2.12
C HIS A 27 5.42 9.81 0.70
N LEU A 28 4.85 8.64 0.46
CA LEU A 28 4.33 8.26 -0.86
C LEU A 28 3.19 9.19 -1.31
N THR A 29 2.35 9.65 -0.39
CA THR A 29 1.26 10.59 -0.71
C THR A 29 1.78 11.99 -1.09
N THR A 30 2.98 12.39 -0.65
CA THR A 30 3.60 13.66 -1.08
C THR A 30 4.05 13.67 -2.53
N LEU A 31 4.19 12.49 -3.15
CA LEU A 31 4.50 12.36 -4.58
C LEU A 31 3.26 12.56 -5.48
N THR A 32 2.11 12.85 -4.85
CA THR A 32 0.80 13.08 -5.48
C THR A 32 0.39 12.05 -6.55
N PRO A 33 0.51 10.73 -6.28
CA PRO A 33 0.16 9.73 -7.27
C PRO A 33 -1.33 9.72 -7.59
N ARG A 34 -1.63 9.51 -8.88
CA ARG A 34 -2.99 9.33 -9.36
C ARG A 34 -3.56 7.98 -8.93
N ARG A 35 -2.70 6.95 -8.81
CA ARG A 35 -3.09 5.59 -8.40
C ARG A 35 -2.00 4.93 -7.57
N ILE A 36 -2.42 4.04 -6.67
CA ILE A 36 -1.54 3.24 -5.83
C ILE A 36 -2.01 1.79 -5.93
N ALA A 37 -1.12 0.89 -6.34
CA ALA A 37 -1.32 -0.55 -6.30
C ALA A 37 -0.59 -1.10 -5.08
N TYR A 38 -1.36 -1.56 -4.09
CA TYR A 38 -0.84 -2.10 -2.84
C TYR A 38 -1.01 -3.62 -2.86
N ILE A 39 0.09 -4.35 -2.75
CA ILE A 39 0.12 -5.81 -2.57
C ILE A 39 0.34 -6.07 -1.08
N ALA A 40 -0.47 -6.93 -0.46
CA ALA A 40 -0.34 -7.25 0.95
C ALA A 40 -0.49 -8.75 1.16
N CYS A 41 0.28 -9.28 2.11
CA CYS A 41 0.23 -10.66 2.59
C CYS A 41 -0.28 -10.78 4.04
N ASP A 42 -0.71 -9.65 4.62
CA ASP A 42 -1.34 -9.58 5.94
C ASP A 42 -2.48 -8.54 5.88
N PRO A 43 -3.74 -8.95 6.11
CA PRO A 43 -4.89 -8.07 5.94
C PRO A 43 -5.00 -7.02 7.06
N ALA A 44 -4.46 -7.29 8.26
CA ALA A 44 -4.49 -6.35 9.36
C ALA A 44 -3.54 -5.17 9.09
N ALA A 45 -2.33 -5.46 8.60
CA ALA A 45 -1.39 -4.46 8.13
C ALA A 45 -1.98 -3.65 6.96
N LEU A 46 -2.57 -4.34 5.97
CA LEU A 46 -3.28 -3.67 4.86
C LEU A 46 -4.36 -2.70 5.38
N ALA A 47 -5.23 -3.14 6.29
CA ALA A 47 -6.29 -2.29 6.82
C ALA A 47 -5.76 -1.05 7.54
N ARG A 48 -4.66 -1.17 8.31
CA ARG A 48 -4.01 -0.03 8.97
C ARG A 48 -3.44 0.96 7.95
N ASP A 49 -2.73 0.47 6.94
CA ASP A 49 -2.14 1.35 5.94
C ASP A 49 -3.19 1.99 5.03
N LEU A 50 -4.26 1.27 4.69
CA LEU A 50 -5.42 1.84 3.98
C LEU A 50 -6.07 2.98 4.76
N LYS A 51 -6.14 2.90 6.09
CA LYS A 51 -6.59 4.02 6.93
C LYS A 51 -5.67 5.22 6.78
N HIS A 52 -4.35 5.03 6.80
CA HIS A 52 -3.39 6.12 6.57
C HIS A 52 -3.53 6.72 5.17
N PHE A 53 -3.76 5.91 4.13
CA PHE A 53 -4.06 6.41 2.79
C PHE A 53 -5.37 7.21 2.75
N ALA A 54 -6.41 6.76 3.47
CA ALA A 54 -7.67 7.47 3.58
C ALA A 54 -7.54 8.84 4.27
N GLU A 55 -6.75 8.91 5.34
CA GLU A 55 -6.39 10.17 6.01
C GLU A 55 -5.67 11.16 5.07
N ASN A 56 -5.07 10.67 3.97
CA ASN A 56 -4.39 11.46 2.94
C ASN A 56 -5.22 11.62 1.65
N GLY A 57 -6.53 11.37 1.68
CA GLY A 57 -7.44 11.63 0.55
C GLY A 57 -7.56 10.51 -0.48
N TYR A 58 -6.96 9.34 -0.24
CA TYR A 58 -7.12 8.18 -1.10
C TYR A 58 -8.30 7.31 -0.68
N ARG A 59 -8.88 6.57 -1.61
CA ARG A 59 -9.94 5.59 -1.31
C ARG A 59 -9.71 4.30 -2.06
N VAL A 60 -10.07 3.18 -1.44
CA VAL A 60 -10.07 1.88 -2.11
C VAL A 60 -11.11 1.91 -3.22
N ARG A 61 -10.67 1.65 -4.46
CA ARG A 61 -11.58 1.51 -5.61
C ARG A 61 -11.86 0.05 -5.95
N VAL A 62 -10.85 -0.81 -5.80
CA VAL A 62 -10.93 -2.23 -6.12
C VAL A 62 -10.07 -2.98 -5.09
N LEU A 63 -10.58 -4.11 -4.62
CA LEU A 63 -9.86 -5.08 -3.81
C LEU A 63 -9.99 -6.44 -4.49
N ARG A 64 -8.88 -7.18 -4.59
CA ARG A 64 -8.85 -8.56 -5.07
C ARG A 64 -7.95 -9.36 -4.12
N ALA A 65 -8.43 -10.52 -3.71
CA ALA A 65 -7.65 -11.49 -2.96
C ALA A 65 -7.18 -12.59 -3.91
N PHE A 66 -5.99 -13.13 -3.65
CA PHE A 66 -5.39 -14.21 -4.42
C PHE A 66 -4.93 -15.30 -3.45
N ASP A 67 -5.28 -16.55 -3.73
CA ASP A 67 -4.73 -17.70 -3.01
C ASP A 67 -3.35 -18.04 -3.59
N LEU A 68 -2.33 -17.31 -3.13
CA LEU A 68 -0.93 -17.50 -3.53
C LEU A 68 -0.29 -18.73 -2.88
N PHE A 69 -0.88 -19.22 -1.78
CA PHE A 69 -0.34 -20.34 -1.01
C PHE A 69 -1.47 -21.31 -0.63
N PRO A 70 -1.97 -22.08 -1.61
CA PRO A 70 -3.06 -23.03 -1.37
C PRO A 70 -2.71 -24.01 -0.25
N MET A 71 -3.73 -24.43 0.50
CA MET A 71 -3.60 -25.35 1.64
C MET A 71 -2.80 -24.78 2.83
N THR A 72 -2.60 -23.46 2.90
CA THR A 72 -1.97 -22.79 4.05
C THR A 72 -2.93 -21.80 4.73
N GLN A 73 -2.50 -21.24 5.87
CA GLN A 73 -3.22 -20.16 6.57
C GLN A 73 -2.81 -18.77 6.07
N HIS A 74 -2.19 -18.66 4.91
CA HIS A 74 -1.75 -17.38 4.36
C HIS A 74 -2.91 -16.72 3.60
N PHE A 75 -3.23 -15.47 3.93
CA PHE A 75 -4.29 -14.68 3.31
C PHE A 75 -4.03 -13.19 3.45
#